data_AF-A0A6B0RC64-F1
#
_entry.id   AF-A0A6B0RC64-F1
#
_cell.length_a   1.000
_cell.length_b   1.000
_cell.length_c   1.000
_cell.angle_alpha   90.00
_cell.angle_beta   90.00
_cell.angle_gamma   90.00
#
_symmetry.space_group_name_H-M   'P 1'
#
loop_
_entity.id
_entity.type
_entity.pdbx_description
1 polymer ?
#
loop_
_entity_poly.entity_id
_entity_poly.type
_entity_poly.pdbx_seq_one_letter_code
_entity_poly.pdbx_strand_id
1 'polypeptide(L)' 'MQLRASYTYLSIGFYFDRDDVALEGVGQFFRKLAKEKREGAGRLLKLQNQRGGRALFLDVQKPSQDE' A
#
# COMPACT_ATOMS: atom_id res chain seq x y z
N MET A 1 -8.14 5.19 2.32
CA MET A 1 -7.34 4.62 3.44
C MET A 1 -6.48 3.43 3.04
N GLN A 2 -7.02 2.38 2.40
CA GLN A 2 -6.24 1.17 2.08
C GLN A 2 -5.10 1.39 1.07
N LEU A 3 -5.32 2.19 0.02
CA LEU A 3 -4.25 2.53 -0.94
C LEU A 3 -3.16 3.40 -0.33
N ARG A 4 -3.51 4.34 0.56
CA ARG A 4 -2.53 5.13 1.33
C ARG A 4 -1.68 4.22 2.22
N ALA A 5 -2.30 3.29 2.96
CA ALA A 5 -1.57 2.32 3.77
C ALA A 5 -0.68 1.41 2.91
N SER A 6 -1.17 0.96 1.75
CA SER A 6 -0.38 0.19 0.78
C SER A 6 0.87 0.96 0.34
N TYR A 7 0.72 2.24 0.01
CA TYR A 7 1.84 3.08 -0.40
C TYR A 7 2.84 3.31 0.74
N THR A 8 2.37 3.58 1.96
CA THR A 8 3.24 3.71 3.14
C THR A 8 4.02 2.43 3.43
N TYR A 9 3.37 1.26 3.39
CA TYR A 9 4.09 -0.01 3.58
C TYR A 9 5.06 -0.31 2.45
N LEU A 10 4.76 0.09 1.22
CA LEU A 10 5.68 -0.08 0.10
C LEU A 10 6.96 0.75 0.31
N SER A 11 6.80 2.02 0.69
CA SER A 11 7.89 2.93 1.06
C SER A 11 8.77 2.33 2.18
N ILE A 12 8.15 1.88 3.28
CA ILE A 12 8.87 1.23 4.38
C ILE A 12 9.58 -0.05 3.91
N GLY A 13 8.93 -0.85 3.06
CA GLY A 13 9.52 -2.07 2.52
C GLY A 13 10.81 -1.79 1.75
N PHE A 14 10.81 -0.77 0.90
CA PHE A 14 12.00 -0.36 0.15
C PHE A 14 13.07 0.32 1.02
N TYR A 15 12.70 1.00 2.11
CA TYR A 15 13.67 1.51 3.08
C TYR A 15 14.50 0.37 3.69
N PHE A 16 13.87 -0.75 4.04
CA PHE A 16 14.57 -1.90 4.62
C PHE A 16 15.36 -2.73 3.59
N ASP A 17 15.07 -2.58 2.29
CA ASP A 17 15.83 -3.20 1.20
C ASP A 17 17.13 -2.42 0.86
N ARG A 18 17.36 -1.22 1.43
CA ARG A 18 18.57 -0.44 1.16
C ARG A 18 19.82 -1.14 1.69
N ASP A 19 20.95 -0.98 0.99
CA ASP A 19 22.22 -1.63 1.34
C ASP A 19 22.76 -1.23 2.72
N ASP A 20 22.44 -0.03 3.20
CA ASP A 20 22.84 0.51 4.51
C ASP A 20 21.95 0.02 5.67
N VAL A 21 20.73 -0.43 5.38
CA VAL A 21 19.81 -1.01 6.37
C VAL A 21 19.84 -2.55 6.34
N ALA A 22 19.84 -3.14 5.15
CA ALA A 22 20.00 -4.57 4.85
C ALA A 22 19.11 -5.54 5.65
N LEU A 23 17.87 -5.14 5.96
CA LEU A 23 16.89 -5.96 6.67
C LEU A 23 15.84 -6.53 5.70
N GLU A 24 16.29 -7.30 4.71
CA GLU A 24 15.47 -7.80 3.61
C GLU A 24 14.21 -8.56 4.08
N GLY A 25 14.29 -9.34 5.16
CA GLY A 25 13.12 -10.04 5.72
C GLY A 25 12.02 -9.09 6.19
N VAL A 26 12.41 -7.95 6.76
CA VAL A 26 11.48 -6.88 7.18
C VAL A 26 10.95 -6.16 5.94
N GLY A 27 11.80 -5.90 4.94
CA GLY A 27 11.40 -5.34 3.65
C GLY A 27 10.36 -6.19 2.94
N GLN A 28 10.57 -7.51 2.87
CA GLN A 28 9.64 -8.47 2.30
C GLN A 28 8.30 -8.52 3.05
N PHE A 29 8.33 -8.47 4.39
CA PHE A 29 7.13 -8.42 5.22
C PHE A 29 6.25 -7.21 4.87
N PHE A 30 6.84 -6.01 4.80
CA PHE A 30 6.10 -4.80 4.46
C PHE A 30 5.62 -4.78 3.00
N ARG A 31 6.41 -5.31 2.05
CA ARG A 31 5.96 -5.48 0.66
C ARG A 31 4.75 -6.42 0.55
N LYS A 32 4.71 -7.49 1.35
CA LYS A 32 3.54 -8.38 1.43
C LYS A 32 2.32 -7.67 2.01
N LEU A 33 2.48 -6.93 3.11
CA LEU A 33 1.40 -6.10 3.68
C LEU A 33 0.87 -5.07 2.69
N ALA A 34 1.77 -4.41 1.94
CA ALA A 34 1.40 -3.45 0.90
C ALA A 34 0.51 -4.10 -0.15
N LYS A 35 0.87 -5.31 -0.62
CA LYS A 35 0.08 -6.09 -1.57
C LYS A 35 -1.30 -6.45 -1.01
N GLU A 36 -1.37 -6.95 0.23
CA GLU A 36 -2.63 -7.31 0.89
C GLU A 36 -3.59 -6.10 0.99
N LYS A 37 -3.07 -4.92 1.34
CA LYS A 37 -3.89 -3.69 1.37
C LYS A 37 -4.37 -3.26 -0.01
N ARG A 38 -3.54 -3.39 -1.05
CA ARG A 38 -3.93 -3.08 -2.44
C ARG A 38 -5.01 -4.03 -2.96
N GLU A 39 -4.87 -5.33 -2.69
CA GLU A 39 -5.89 -6.32 -3.03
C GLU A 39 -7.19 -6.09 -2.26
N GLY A 40 -7.11 -5.73 -0.98
CA GLY A 40 -8.24 -5.31 -0.17
C GLY A 40 -9.00 -4.14 -0.82
N ALA A 41 -8.27 -3.14 -1.33
CA ALA A 41 -8.87 -1.99 -1.99
C ALA A 41 -9.60 -2.41 -3.27
N GLY A 42 -9.00 -3.31 -4.06
CA GLY A 42 -9.63 -3.91 -5.24
C GLY A 42 -10.94 -4.64 -4.91
N ARG A 43 -10.96 -5.41 -3.82
CA ARG A 43 -12.19 -6.09 -3.34
C ARG A 43 -13.28 -5.11 -2.96
N LEU A 44 -12.94 -4.01 -2.28
CA LEU A 44 -13.90 -2.97 -1.93
C LEU A 44 -14.47 -2.26 -3.16
N LEU A 45 -13.63 -1.92 -4.14
CA LEU A 45 -14.07 -1.31 -5.39
C LEU A 45 -15.01 -2.23 -6.16
N LYS A 46 -14.69 -3.53 -6.22
CA LYS A 46 -15.57 -4.53 -6.84
C LYS A 46 -16.92 -4.60 -6.13
N LEU A 47 -16.93 -4.62 -4.80
CA LEU A 47 -18.16 -4.63 -4.00
C LEU A 47 -19.01 -3.37 -4.23
N GLN A 48 -18.37 -2.20 -4.29
CA GLN A 48 -19.04 -0.93 -4.56
C GLN A 48 -19.74 -0.96 -5.92
N ASN A 49 -19.02 -1.40 -6.97
CA ASN A 49 -19.56 -1.51 -8.32
C ASN A 49 -20.71 -2.54 -8.40
N GLN A 50 -20.60 -3.67 -7.68
CA GLN A 50 -21.66 -4.68 -7.63
C GLN A 50 -22.95 -4.17 -6.99
N ARG A 51 -22.85 -3.24 -6.04
CA ARG A 51 -24.02 -2.65 -5.36
C ARG A 51 -24.56 -1.41 -6.07
N GLY A 52 -24.12 -1.14 -7.29
CA GLY A 52 -24.53 0.04 -8.08
C GLY A 52 -23.93 1.36 -7.60
N GLY A 53 -23.00 1.32 -6.63
CA GLY A 53 -22.28 2.50 -6.18
C GLY A 53 -21.19 2.90 -7.19
N ARG A 54 -20.84 4.18 -7.22
CA ARG A 54 -19.71 4.70 -8.00
C ARG A 54 -18.55 5.02 -7.07
N ALA A 55 -17.37 4.52 -7.40
CA ALA A 55 -16.16 4.85 -6.66
C ALA A 55 -15.66 6.25 -7.04
N LEU A 56 -15.31 7.05 -6.03
CA LEU A 56 -14.58 8.31 -6.22
C LEU A 56 -13.13 8.06 -5.83
N PHE A 57 -12.23 8.37 -6.75
CA PHE A 57 -10.80 8.29 -6.51
C PHE A 57 -10.28 9.66 -6.10
N LEU A 58 -9.44 9.66 -5.08
CA LEU A 58 -8.72 10.83 -4.59
C LEU A 58 -7.24 10.54 -4.68
N ASP A 59 -6.44 11.60 -4.83
CA ASP A 59 -5.00 11.48 -4.87
C ASP A 59 -4.46 10.88 -3.57
N VAL A 60 -3.52 9.94 -3.73
CA VAL A 60 -2.78 9.37 -2.61
C VAL A 60 -1.48 10.14 -2.50
N GLN A 61 -1.40 11.02 -1.50
CA GLN A 61 -0.19 11.80 -1.25
C GLN A 61 0.99 10.89 -0.85
N LYS A 62 2.21 11.34 -1.20
CA LYS A 62 3.47 10.74 -0.73
C LYS A 62 3.43 10.57 0.80
N PRO A 63 3.91 9.44 1.35
CA PRO A 63 4.10 9.33 2.79
C PRO A 63 5.03 10.45 3.27
N SER A 64 4.75 11.03 4.44
CA SER A 64 5.46 12.21 4.93
C SER A 64 6.92 11.94 5.30
N GLN A 65 7.29 10.68 5.53
CA GLN A 65 8.63 10.24 5.91
C GLN A 65 9.38 9.58 4.76
N ASP A 66 8.83 9.67 3.57
CA ASP A 66 9.45 9.14 2.36
C ASP A 66 10.50 10.17 1.93
N GLU A 67 11.78 9.81 2.04
CA GLU A 67 12.92 10.66 1.65
C GLU A 67 12.87 11.05 0.16
#